data_AF-A0A936W1W0-F1
#
_entry.id   AF-A0A936W1W0-F1
#
_cell.length_a   1.000
_cell.length_b   1.000
_cell.length_c   1.000
_cell.angle_alpha   90.00
_cell.angle_beta   90.00
_cell.angle_gamma   90.00
#
_symmetry.space_group_name_H-M   'P 1'
#
loop_
_entity.id
_entity.type
_entity.pdbx_description
1 polymer ?
#
loop_
_entity_poly.entity_id
_entity_poly.type
_entity_poly.pdbx_seq_one_letter_code
_entity_poly.pdbx_strand_id
1 'polypeptide(L)'
;MYVGTRAGLNIIFADGRIKSLTQKDGLLMNRAEGLILDQHNRMWIGNDIGLACYTPEDSSLTTFDTRHGLSIYGFRVGSYFKMPNGEFAFGTPRGLQYFDPDSLFHKKISFTTLIHKIETTDIVSNITKSDTFTLASSDRQVTFHISTIDFSPQVRTYYKYKLNGIDPDWISLVDQNAVRYNSLPPGKYIFQVMVSNDGRQWQDAENTVTIMIASPFYSQWWFRITILGLIGLLGWAFISRNRRKQQDQREQLETEVVIHYFASQINRHKDENEMLWDVAKNCISKLNLEECVIYMLDTSRNVLVQKAAYGPKNPKDQTILQPIEIQVGQGITGTVALTQKAENIGNTERDPRYIVDDHRRYSEIAVPIVMDGQVVGVIDSEHSSILIHSDKESISCVKN
;
A
#
# COMPACT_ATOMS: atom_id res chain seq x y z
N MET A 1 -41.14 -31.50 -52.70
CA MET A 1 -40.59 -32.86 -52.95
C MET A 1 -39.29 -33.00 -52.18
N TYR A 2 -39.05 -34.16 -51.56
CA TYR A 2 -37.82 -34.45 -50.83
C TYR A 2 -36.99 -35.46 -51.61
N VAL A 3 -35.69 -35.19 -51.78
CA VAL A 3 -34.76 -36.02 -52.55
C VAL A 3 -33.50 -36.27 -51.73
N GLY A 4 -33.30 -37.52 -51.33
CA GLY A 4 -32.10 -37.97 -50.61
C GLY A 4 -30.98 -38.28 -51.59
N THR A 5 -29.79 -37.74 -51.35
CA THR A 5 -28.63 -37.93 -52.22
C THR A 5 -27.38 -38.23 -51.41
N ARG A 6 -26.26 -38.54 -52.08
CA ARG A 6 -24.94 -38.60 -51.44
C ARG A 6 -24.47 -37.23 -50.89
N ALA A 7 -25.11 -36.14 -51.32
CA ALA A 7 -24.76 -34.77 -50.99
C ALA A 7 -25.77 -34.10 -50.05
N GLY A 8 -26.62 -34.87 -49.37
CA GLY A 8 -27.60 -34.35 -48.40
C GLY A 8 -29.04 -34.63 -48.78
N LEU A 9 -29.94 -34.05 -47.99
CA LEU A 9 -31.36 -33.96 -48.30
C LEU A 9 -31.61 -32.69 -49.11
N ASN A 10 -32.22 -32.84 -50.29
CA ASN A 10 -32.65 -31.73 -51.13
C ASN A 10 -34.17 -31.58 -51.07
N ILE A 11 -34.63 -30.37 -50.80
CA ILE A 11 -36.03 -30.00 -50.72
C ILE A 11 -36.33 -29.14 -51.94
N ILE A 12 -37.13 -29.67 -52.85
CA ILE A 12 -37.57 -28.98 -54.07
C ILE A 12 -38.96 -28.40 -53.80
N PHE A 13 -39.04 -27.07 -53.80
CA PHE A 13 -40.29 -26.33 -53.62
C PHE A 13 -41.08 -26.24 -54.92
N ALA A 14 -42.38 -25.92 -54.84
CA ALA A 14 -43.27 -25.83 -55.99
C ALA A 14 -42.85 -24.74 -57.01
N ASP A 15 -42.13 -23.72 -56.55
CA ASP A 15 -41.59 -22.62 -57.38
C ASP A 15 -40.23 -22.94 -58.01
N GLY A 16 -39.73 -24.18 -57.87
CA GLY A 16 -38.45 -24.62 -58.41
C GLY A 16 -37.23 -24.28 -57.55
N ARG A 17 -37.39 -23.58 -56.42
CA ARG A 17 -36.27 -23.37 -55.48
C ARG A 17 -35.85 -24.71 -54.86
N ILE A 18 -34.55 -24.83 -54.61
CA ILE A 18 -33.95 -26.00 -53.96
C ILE A 18 -33.25 -25.55 -52.68
N LYS A 19 -33.62 -26.17 -51.54
CA LYS A 19 -32.90 -26.06 -50.28
C LYS A 19 -32.18 -27.38 -50.01
N SER A 20 -30.87 -27.32 -49.81
CA SER A 20 -30.05 -28.49 -49.50
C SER A 20 -29.64 -28.45 -48.03
N LEU A 21 -29.81 -29.58 -47.34
CA LEU A 21 -29.35 -29.81 -45.97
C LEU A 21 -28.19 -30.79 -46.00
N THR A 22 -27.08 -30.39 -45.41
CA THR A 22 -25.79 -31.08 -45.40
C THR A 22 -25.22 -31.16 -43.98
N GLN A 23 -24.03 -31.71 -43.82
CA GLN A 23 -23.30 -31.71 -42.54
C GLN A 23 -23.03 -30.29 -42.02
N LYS A 24 -22.88 -29.30 -42.92
CA LYS A 24 -22.72 -27.90 -42.53
C LYS A 24 -23.97 -27.35 -41.82
N ASP A 25 -25.13 -27.92 -42.13
CA ASP A 25 -26.43 -27.54 -41.59
C ASP A 25 -26.81 -28.38 -40.36
N GLY A 26 -25.95 -29.33 -39.96
CA GLY A 26 -26.13 -30.17 -38.76
C GLY A 26 -26.48 -31.63 -39.03
N LEU A 27 -26.49 -32.11 -40.28
CA LEU A 27 -26.59 -33.56 -40.53
C LEU A 27 -25.36 -34.28 -39.97
N LEU A 28 -25.55 -35.50 -39.45
CA LEU A 28 -24.43 -36.34 -39.02
C LEU A 28 -23.54 -36.73 -40.22
N MET A 29 -24.17 -37.10 -41.34
CA MET A 29 -23.51 -37.36 -42.63
C MET A 29 -24.37 -36.86 -43.79
N ASN A 30 -23.70 -36.47 -44.90
CA ASN A 30 -24.39 -36.01 -46.11
C ASN A 30 -25.17 -37.12 -46.81
N ARG A 31 -24.75 -38.38 -46.68
CA ARG A 31 -25.38 -39.47 -47.41
C ARG A 31 -26.76 -39.76 -46.80
N ALA A 32 -27.82 -39.38 -47.51
CA ALA A 32 -29.19 -39.74 -47.18
C ALA A 32 -29.55 -41.08 -47.82
N GLU A 33 -29.63 -42.13 -46.99
CA GLU A 33 -29.90 -43.51 -47.42
C GLU A 33 -31.39 -43.87 -47.34
N GLY A 34 -32.11 -43.31 -46.36
CA GLY A 34 -33.55 -43.54 -46.20
C GLY A 34 -34.31 -42.26 -45.91
N LEU A 35 -35.53 -42.15 -46.44
CA LEU A 35 -36.41 -41.00 -46.22
C LEU A 35 -37.80 -41.47 -45.79
N ILE A 36 -38.25 -41.09 -44.60
CA ILE A 36 -39.62 -41.36 -44.14
C ILE A 36 -40.28 -40.06 -43.67
N LEU A 37 -41.48 -39.79 -44.16
CA LEU A 37 -42.34 -38.73 -43.62
C LEU A 37 -43.19 -39.28 -42.47
N ASP A 38 -43.10 -38.66 -41.29
CA ASP A 38 -43.95 -39.04 -40.17
C ASP A 38 -45.36 -38.43 -40.26
N GLN A 39 -46.17 -38.66 -39.22
CA GLN A 39 -47.53 -38.11 -39.12
C GLN A 39 -47.57 -36.62 -38.75
N HIS A 40 -46.46 -36.07 -38.25
CA HIS A 40 -46.28 -34.69 -37.84
C HIS A 40 -45.63 -33.83 -38.95
N ASN A 41 -45.60 -34.33 -40.19
CA ASN A 41 -44.97 -33.67 -41.34
C ASN A 41 -43.46 -33.46 -41.19
N ARG A 42 -42.79 -34.18 -40.28
CA ARG A 42 -41.34 -34.14 -40.14
C ARG A 42 -40.69 -35.18 -41.06
N MET A 43 -39.62 -34.76 -41.72
CA MET A 43 -38.87 -35.60 -42.65
C MET A 43 -37.70 -36.28 -41.94
N TRP A 44 -37.75 -37.60 -41.85
CA TRP A 44 -36.71 -38.41 -41.27
C TRP A 44 -35.74 -38.92 -42.32
N ILE A 45 -34.45 -38.85 -42.00
CA ILE A 45 -33.34 -39.10 -42.89
C ILE A 45 -32.43 -40.12 -42.22
N GLY A 46 -32.37 -41.34 -42.76
CA GLY A 46 -31.42 -42.37 -42.33
C GLY A 46 -30.08 -42.25 -43.05
N ASN A 47 -28.98 -42.45 -42.32
CA ASN A 47 -27.62 -42.46 -42.84
C ASN A 47 -26.75 -43.57 -42.20
N ASP A 48 -25.45 -43.59 -42.52
CA ASP A 48 -24.48 -44.59 -42.06
C ASP A 48 -24.20 -44.56 -40.54
N ILE A 49 -24.52 -43.46 -39.86
CA ILE A 49 -24.17 -43.23 -38.45
C ILE A 49 -25.35 -42.79 -37.56
N GLY A 50 -26.58 -42.76 -38.11
CA GLY A 50 -27.76 -42.36 -37.37
C GLY A 50 -28.92 -41.86 -38.23
N LEU A 51 -29.85 -41.18 -37.56
CA LEU A 51 -31.02 -40.53 -38.13
C LEU A 51 -30.90 -39.01 -37.98
N ALA A 52 -31.56 -38.29 -38.87
CA ALA A 52 -31.87 -36.88 -38.67
C ALA A 52 -33.36 -36.66 -38.94
N CYS A 53 -33.98 -35.77 -38.17
CA CYS A 53 -35.37 -35.35 -38.32
C CYS A 53 -35.39 -33.86 -38.65
N TYR A 54 -35.90 -33.54 -39.83
CA TYR A 54 -36.10 -32.18 -40.32
C TYR A 54 -37.56 -31.78 -40.13
N THR A 55 -37.78 -30.69 -39.40
CA THR A 55 -39.11 -30.11 -39.16
C THR A 55 -39.30 -28.92 -40.09
N PRO A 56 -40.19 -28.99 -41.10
CA PRO A 56 -40.36 -27.91 -42.07
C PRO A 56 -40.85 -26.59 -41.46
N GLU A 57 -41.64 -26.65 -40.39
CA GLU A 57 -42.34 -25.52 -39.78
C GLU A 57 -41.38 -24.47 -39.21
N ASP A 58 -40.32 -24.91 -38.53
CA ASP A 58 -39.28 -24.05 -37.94
C ASP A 58 -37.91 -24.23 -38.61
N SER A 59 -37.83 -25.05 -39.66
CA SER A 59 -36.58 -25.46 -40.32
C SER A 59 -35.54 -26.08 -39.39
N SER A 60 -35.95 -26.64 -38.24
CA SER A 60 -35.05 -27.28 -37.30
C SER A 60 -34.57 -28.64 -37.80
N LEU A 61 -33.35 -28.99 -37.41
CA LEU A 61 -32.74 -30.29 -37.68
C LEU A 61 -32.29 -30.90 -36.35
N THR A 62 -32.82 -32.08 -36.05
CA THR A 62 -32.49 -32.86 -34.84
C THR A 62 -31.85 -34.17 -35.26
N THR A 63 -30.75 -34.55 -34.62
CA THR A 63 -29.98 -35.74 -35.00
C THR A 63 -29.96 -36.76 -33.89
N PHE A 64 -30.05 -38.03 -34.26
CA PHE A 64 -30.03 -39.17 -33.36
C PHE A 64 -28.97 -40.14 -33.87
N ASP A 65 -28.09 -40.60 -33.01
CA ASP A 65 -27.07 -41.60 -33.35
C ASP A 65 -27.18 -42.82 -32.43
N THR A 66 -26.13 -43.63 -32.38
CA THR A 66 -26.01 -44.83 -31.54
C THR A 66 -26.32 -44.57 -30.07
N ARG A 67 -26.19 -43.31 -29.61
CA ARG A 67 -26.54 -42.91 -28.26
C ARG A 67 -28.03 -42.95 -27.99
N HIS A 68 -28.89 -43.01 -29.00
CA HIS A 68 -30.33 -43.13 -28.83
C HIS A 68 -30.80 -44.59 -28.96
N GLY A 69 -29.89 -45.55 -28.78
CA GLY A 69 -30.15 -46.97 -29.01
C GLY A 69 -30.17 -47.37 -30.50
N LEU A 70 -29.76 -46.46 -31.40
CA LEU A 70 -29.73 -46.74 -32.83
C LEU A 70 -28.56 -47.65 -33.24
N SER A 71 -28.72 -48.33 -34.37
CA SER A 71 -27.74 -49.25 -34.93
C SER A 71 -26.40 -48.56 -35.18
N ILE A 72 -25.31 -49.17 -34.69
CA ILE A 72 -23.94 -48.72 -34.95
C ILE A 72 -23.47 -49.01 -36.39
N TYR A 73 -24.25 -49.77 -37.16
CA TYR A 73 -23.94 -50.17 -38.53
C TYR A 73 -24.60 -49.28 -39.58
N GLY A 74 -25.32 -48.25 -39.15
CA GLY A 74 -26.12 -47.41 -40.04
C GLY A 74 -27.33 -48.14 -40.61
N PHE A 75 -28.04 -47.40 -41.46
CA PHE A 75 -29.20 -47.88 -42.20
C PHE A 75 -28.84 -48.17 -43.65
N ARG A 76 -29.59 -49.04 -44.32
CA ARG A 76 -29.34 -49.38 -45.74
C ARG A 76 -30.20 -48.54 -46.67
N VAL A 77 -29.62 -48.11 -47.79
CA VAL A 77 -30.32 -47.43 -48.89
C VAL A 77 -31.64 -48.11 -49.24
N GLY A 78 -32.74 -47.35 -49.18
CA GLY A 78 -34.07 -47.84 -49.56
C GLY A 78 -34.70 -48.85 -48.59
N SER A 79 -34.02 -49.21 -47.50
CA SER A 79 -34.47 -50.22 -46.54
C SER A 79 -35.16 -49.55 -45.36
N TYR A 80 -36.34 -49.02 -45.58
CA TYR A 80 -37.11 -48.29 -44.58
C TYR A 80 -38.60 -48.48 -44.81
N PHE A 81 -39.38 -48.58 -43.74
CA PHE A 81 -40.82 -48.78 -43.79
C PHE A 81 -41.50 -48.12 -42.60
N LYS A 82 -42.57 -47.37 -42.86
CA LYS A 82 -43.46 -46.84 -41.83
C LYS A 82 -44.56 -47.86 -41.58
N MET A 83 -44.58 -48.43 -40.38
CA MET A 83 -45.58 -49.41 -39.97
C MET A 83 -46.96 -48.75 -39.76
N PRO A 84 -48.07 -49.51 -39.85
CA PRO A 84 -49.41 -48.96 -39.63
C PRO A 84 -49.64 -48.35 -38.24
N ASN A 85 -48.90 -48.80 -37.22
CA ASN A 85 -48.94 -48.26 -35.86
C ASN A 85 -48.13 -46.96 -35.69
N GLY A 86 -47.49 -46.47 -36.75
CA GLY A 86 -46.66 -45.26 -36.73
C GLY A 86 -45.18 -45.50 -36.43
N GLU A 87 -44.79 -46.71 -36.01
CA GLU A 87 -43.37 -47.05 -35.79
C GLU A 87 -42.60 -47.09 -37.10
N PHE A 88 -41.30 -46.82 -36.99
CA PHE A 88 -40.39 -46.91 -38.12
C PHE A 88 -39.60 -48.19 -38.05
N ALA A 89 -39.45 -48.85 -39.19
CA ALA A 89 -38.58 -50.00 -39.37
C ALA A 89 -37.49 -49.62 -40.37
N PHE A 90 -36.22 -49.72 -39.98
CA PHE A 90 -35.09 -49.53 -40.87
C PHE A 90 -34.24 -50.80 -40.93
N GLY A 91 -33.89 -51.20 -42.15
CA GLY A 91 -32.93 -52.27 -42.37
C GLY A 91 -31.51 -51.76 -42.11
N THR A 92 -30.74 -52.59 -41.44
CA THR A 92 -29.33 -52.36 -41.08
C THR A 92 -28.49 -53.49 -41.65
N PRO A 93 -27.16 -53.33 -41.76
CA PRO A 93 -26.27 -54.43 -42.11
C PRO A 93 -26.37 -55.68 -41.21
N ARG A 94 -26.92 -55.57 -39.99
CA ARG A 94 -27.04 -56.68 -39.02
C ARG A 94 -28.47 -57.08 -38.68
N GLY A 95 -29.45 -56.70 -39.49
CA GLY A 95 -30.86 -57.06 -39.30
C GLY A 95 -31.79 -55.86 -39.36
N LEU A 96 -32.88 -55.92 -38.62
CA LEU A 96 -33.91 -54.88 -38.59
C LEU A 96 -33.86 -54.11 -37.26
N GLN A 97 -33.97 -52.79 -37.34
CA GLN A 97 -34.23 -51.96 -36.17
C GLN A 97 -35.58 -51.28 -36.33
N TYR A 98 -36.43 -51.36 -35.31
CA TYR A 98 -37.68 -50.62 -35.26
C TYR A 98 -37.82 -49.83 -33.96
N PHE A 99 -38.50 -48.69 -34.03
CA PHE A 99 -38.70 -47.78 -32.91
C PHE A 99 -39.89 -46.84 -33.18
N ASP A 100 -40.47 -46.31 -32.11
CA ASP A 100 -41.39 -45.18 -32.17
C ASP A 100 -40.60 -43.87 -32.39
N PRO A 101 -40.81 -43.14 -33.51
CA PRO A 101 -40.10 -41.88 -33.78
C PRO A 101 -40.30 -40.81 -32.70
N ASP A 102 -41.45 -40.77 -32.03
CA ASP A 102 -41.74 -39.74 -31.02
C ASP A 102 -41.01 -40.04 -29.70
N SER A 103 -40.75 -41.30 -29.40
CA SER A 103 -39.96 -41.72 -28.23
C SER A 103 -38.54 -41.15 -28.22
N LEU A 104 -37.97 -40.86 -29.41
CA LEU A 104 -36.62 -40.28 -29.54
C LEU A 104 -36.54 -38.81 -29.07
N PHE A 105 -37.67 -38.09 -29.06
CA PHE A 105 -37.73 -36.70 -28.59
C PHE A 105 -38.04 -36.59 -27.09
N HIS A 106 -38.55 -37.66 -26.48
CA HIS A 106 -39.09 -37.63 -25.13
C HIS A 106 -38.07 -38.09 -24.09
N LYS A 107 -37.14 -37.19 -23.75
CA LYS A 107 -36.56 -37.19 -22.40
C LYS A 107 -36.16 -35.78 -22.01
N LYS A 108 -37.10 -35.03 -21.44
CA LYS A 108 -36.77 -33.85 -20.64
C LYS A 108 -36.05 -34.35 -19.40
N ILE A 109 -34.74 -34.50 -19.51
CA ILE A 109 -33.90 -34.93 -18.41
C ILE A 109 -33.82 -33.73 -17.48
N SER A 110 -34.42 -33.87 -16.30
CA SER A 110 -34.18 -32.93 -15.20
C SER A 110 -32.82 -33.29 -14.63
N PHE A 111 -31.83 -32.44 -14.87
CA PHE A 111 -30.52 -32.61 -14.26
C PHE A 111 -30.60 -32.17 -12.80
N THR A 112 -29.97 -32.93 -11.91
CA THR A 112 -29.56 -32.39 -10.60
C THR A 112 -28.08 -32.06 -10.72
N THR A 113 -27.78 -30.79 -10.99
CA THR A 113 -26.40 -30.30 -11.10
C THR A 113 -26.07 -29.48 -9.88
N LEU A 114 -24.94 -29.79 -9.23
CA LEU A 114 -24.43 -29.01 -8.12
C LEU A 114 -22.94 -28.71 -8.27
N ILE A 115 -22.56 -27.54 -7.80
CA ILE A 115 -21.17 -27.22 -7.47
C ILE A 115 -20.90 -27.87 -6.12
N HIS A 116 -20.09 -28.94 -6.11
CA HIS A 116 -19.96 -29.81 -4.93
C HIS A 116 -18.65 -29.60 -4.15
N LYS A 117 -17.66 -28.93 -4.74
CA LYS A 117 -16.37 -28.70 -4.10
C LYS A 117 -15.72 -27.42 -4.63
N ILE A 118 -15.11 -26.67 -3.71
CA ILE A 118 -14.20 -25.55 -3.99
C ILE A 118 -12.81 -25.92 -3.46
N GLU A 119 -11.80 -25.60 -4.24
CA GLU A 119 -10.39 -25.84 -3.92
C GLU A 119 -9.57 -24.60 -4.22
N THR A 120 -8.92 -24.06 -3.19
CA THR A 120 -7.91 -23.00 -3.28
C THR A 120 -6.57 -23.53 -2.79
N THR A 121 -5.56 -22.66 -2.67
CA THR A 121 -4.26 -23.05 -2.09
C THR A 121 -4.41 -23.47 -0.63
N ASP A 122 -5.21 -22.72 0.14
CA ASP A 122 -5.33 -22.93 1.59
C ASP A 122 -6.64 -23.64 2.00
N ILE A 123 -7.66 -23.68 1.14
CA ILE A 123 -9.00 -24.17 1.47
C ILE A 123 -9.43 -25.28 0.52
N VAL A 124 -9.85 -26.42 1.08
CA VAL A 124 -10.58 -27.46 0.37
C VAL A 124 -11.89 -27.70 1.09
N SER A 125 -13.02 -27.36 0.46
CA SER A 125 -14.34 -27.49 1.09
C SER A 125 -15.36 -28.14 0.15
N ASN A 126 -16.19 -29.00 0.72
CA ASN A 126 -17.34 -29.58 0.03
C ASN A 126 -18.57 -28.69 0.21
N ILE A 127 -19.36 -28.56 -0.84
CA ILE A 127 -20.47 -27.63 -0.93
C ILE A 127 -21.74 -28.44 -1.19
N THR A 128 -22.76 -28.23 -0.38
CA THR A 128 -24.07 -28.92 -0.53
C THR A 128 -25.21 -27.96 -0.80
N LYS A 129 -25.01 -26.65 -0.59
CA LYS A 129 -25.97 -25.56 -0.82
C LYS A 129 -25.21 -24.32 -1.29
N SER A 130 -25.94 -23.27 -1.68
CA SER A 130 -25.31 -21.97 -1.96
C SER A 130 -24.58 -21.46 -0.73
N ASP A 131 -23.29 -21.17 -0.89
CA ASP A 131 -22.40 -20.80 0.21
C ASP A 131 -21.50 -19.62 -0.18
N THR A 132 -20.99 -18.92 0.83
CA THR A 132 -20.10 -17.77 0.67
C THR A 132 -18.76 -18.03 1.34
N PHE A 133 -17.69 -18.07 0.54
CA PHE A 133 -16.33 -18.27 1.01
C PHE A 133 -15.59 -16.93 1.08
N THR A 134 -14.97 -16.65 2.23
CA THR A 134 -14.04 -15.54 2.38
C THR A 134 -12.63 -16.07 2.20
N LEU A 135 -11.95 -15.59 1.17
CA LEU A 135 -10.61 -16.03 0.79
C LEU A 135 -9.57 -14.99 1.21
N ALA A 136 -8.40 -15.47 1.63
CA ALA A 136 -7.28 -14.59 1.95
C ALA A 136 -6.76 -13.91 0.67
N SER A 137 -6.05 -12.79 0.82
CA SER A 137 -5.44 -12.10 -0.34
C SER A 137 -4.36 -12.95 -1.04
N SER A 138 -3.87 -14.02 -0.40
CA SER A 138 -2.93 -15.00 -0.94
C SER A 138 -3.60 -16.03 -1.85
N ASP A 139 -4.87 -16.36 -1.61
CA ASP A 139 -5.66 -17.32 -2.39
C ASP A 139 -6.05 -16.72 -3.75
N ARG A 140 -5.11 -16.77 -4.70
CA ARG A 140 -5.29 -16.22 -6.05
C ARG A 140 -5.77 -17.25 -7.06
N GLN A 141 -5.82 -18.52 -6.67
CA GLN A 141 -6.25 -19.62 -7.51
C GLN A 141 -7.45 -20.31 -6.87
N VAL A 142 -8.52 -20.46 -7.64
CA VAL A 142 -9.76 -21.10 -7.20
C VAL A 142 -10.20 -22.08 -8.26
N THR A 143 -10.44 -23.32 -7.85
CA THR A 143 -11.00 -24.38 -8.70
C THR A 143 -12.37 -24.76 -8.18
N PHE A 144 -13.37 -24.73 -9.06
CA PHE A 144 -14.73 -25.16 -8.78
C PHE A 144 -14.96 -26.52 -9.42
N HIS A 145 -15.46 -27.48 -8.66
CA HIS A 145 -15.84 -28.79 -9.16
C HIS A 145 -17.37 -28.92 -9.22
N ILE A 146 -17.83 -29.44 -10.34
CA ILE A 146 -19.22 -29.57 -10.74
C ILE A 146 -19.55 -31.06 -10.79
N SER A 147 -20.75 -31.42 -10.36
CA SER A 147 -21.26 -32.78 -10.50
C SER A 147 -22.69 -32.71 -10.98
N THR A 148 -22.97 -33.47 -12.04
CA THR A 148 -24.31 -33.64 -12.59
C THR A 148 -24.73 -35.07 -12.36
N ILE A 149 -25.85 -35.27 -11.69
CA ILE A 149 -26.50 -36.56 -11.64
C ILE A 149 -27.37 -36.66 -12.89
N ASP A 150 -26.88 -37.43 -13.87
CA ASP A 150 -27.60 -37.78 -15.08
C ASP A 150 -27.66 -39.31 -15.20
N PHE A 151 -28.87 -39.86 -15.07
CA PHE A 151 -29.15 -41.29 -15.27
C PHE A 151 -29.62 -41.57 -16.71
N SER A 152 -29.53 -40.58 -17.60
CA SER A 152 -29.68 -40.79 -19.03
C SER A 152 -28.60 -41.75 -19.51
N PRO A 153 -28.96 -42.85 -20.19
CA PRO A 153 -27.98 -43.80 -20.65
C PRO A 153 -26.99 -43.19 -21.64
N GLN A 154 -27.26 -42.03 -22.26
CA GLN A 154 -26.32 -41.35 -23.15
C GLN A 154 -26.65 -39.86 -23.37
N VAL A 155 -25.73 -38.92 -23.06
CA VAL A 155 -25.21 -37.85 -23.95
C VAL A 155 -23.90 -37.29 -23.34
N ARG A 156 -23.06 -36.62 -24.14
CA ARG A 156 -22.04 -35.70 -23.62
C ARG A 156 -22.71 -34.67 -22.71
N THR A 157 -22.08 -34.34 -21.60
CA THR A 157 -22.59 -33.27 -20.74
C THR A 157 -21.93 -31.96 -21.15
N TYR A 158 -22.75 -31.02 -21.61
CA TYR A 158 -22.32 -29.66 -21.90
C TYR A 158 -22.55 -28.82 -20.65
N TYR A 159 -21.54 -28.08 -20.24
CA TYR A 159 -21.72 -27.04 -19.23
C TYR A 159 -21.44 -25.68 -19.82
N LYS A 160 -22.13 -24.69 -19.28
CA LYS A 160 -21.78 -23.28 -19.40
C LYS A 160 -21.50 -22.76 -18.01
N TYR A 161 -20.45 -21.97 -17.86
CA TYR A 161 -20.15 -21.34 -16.58
C TYR A 161 -19.88 -19.85 -16.79
N LYS A 162 -20.01 -19.13 -15.68
CA LYS A 162 -19.70 -17.71 -15.61
C LYS A 162 -19.28 -17.35 -14.20
N LEU A 163 -18.16 -16.65 -14.06
CA LEU A 163 -17.77 -15.97 -12.84
C LEU A 163 -18.10 -14.48 -12.98
N ASN A 164 -19.22 -14.08 -12.37
CA ASN A 164 -19.65 -12.68 -12.38
C ASN A 164 -18.59 -11.81 -11.72
N GLY A 165 -18.10 -10.81 -12.47
CA GLY A 165 -16.99 -9.93 -12.08
C GLY A 165 -15.68 -10.21 -12.83
N ILE A 166 -15.57 -11.33 -13.54
CA ILE A 166 -14.41 -11.68 -14.40
C ILE A 166 -14.85 -11.93 -15.83
N ASP A 167 -15.83 -12.82 -16.04
CA ASP A 167 -16.23 -13.22 -17.39
C ASP A 167 -17.33 -12.29 -17.93
N PRO A 168 -17.16 -11.72 -19.14
CA PRO A 168 -18.21 -10.92 -19.76
C PRO A 168 -19.41 -11.80 -20.20
N ASP A 169 -19.13 -12.98 -20.74
CA ASP A 169 -20.12 -13.91 -21.31
C ASP A 169 -19.97 -15.33 -20.76
N TRP A 170 -20.97 -16.17 -21.04
CA TRP A 170 -20.95 -17.59 -20.66
C TRP A 170 -19.88 -18.36 -21.45
N ILE A 171 -19.07 -19.15 -20.75
CA ILE A 171 -18.02 -19.98 -21.34
C ILE A 171 -18.48 -21.44 -21.36
N SER A 172 -18.34 -22.11 -22.51
CA SER A 172 -18.76 -23.51 -22.69
C SER A 172 -17.64 -24.51 -22.41
N LEU A 173 -17.97 -25.62 -21.78
CA LEU A 173 -17.11 -26.80 -21.63
C LEU A 173 -17.90 -28.07 -21.95
N VAL A 174 -17.20 -29.13 -22.36
CA VAL A 174 -17.80 -30.42 -22.73
C VAL A 174 -17.03 -31.52 -22.03
N ASP A 175 -17.73 -32.42 -21.34
CA ASP A 175 -17.17 -33.58 -20.65
C ASP A 175 -16.04 -33.26 -19.64
N GLN A 176 -15.97 -32.00 -19.18
CA GLN A 176 -15.13 -31.57 -18.06
C GLN A 176 -16.04 -31.14 -16.91
N ASN A 177 -15.55 -31.27 -15.69
CA ASN A 177 -16.35 -30.98 -14.50
C ASN A 177 -15.58 -30.15 -13.47
N ALA A 178 -14.47 -29.52 -13.88
CA ALA A 178 -13.67 -28.64 -13.05
C ALA A 178 -13.30 -27.37 -13.82
N VAL A 179 -13.54 -26.22 -13.20
CA VAL A 179 -13.22 -24.90 -13.77
C VAL A 179 -12.24 -24.20 -12.84
N ARG A 180 -11.09 -23.79 -13.39
CA ARG A 180 -10.00 -23.16 -12.65
C ARG A 180 -9.81 -21.71 -13.06
N TYR A 181 -9.86 -20.81 -12.09
CA TYR A 181 -9.47 -19.41 -12.24
C TYR A 181 -8.13 -19.17 -11.57
N ASN A 182 -7.28 -18.40 -12.26
CA ASN A 182 -5.96 -18.01 -11.78
C ASN A 182 -5.91 -16.49 -11.65
N SER A 183 -5.12 -16.00 -10.70
CA SER A 183 -4.82 -14.58 -10.51
C SER A 183 -6.06 -13.69 -10.31
N LEU A 184 -7.04 -14.18 -9.55
CA LEU A 184 -8.24 -13.39 -9.26
C LEU A 184 -7.88 -12.14 -8.44
N PRO A 185 -8.32 -10.93 -8.85
CA PRO A 185 -8.11 -9.72 -8.07
C PRO A 185 -8.99 -9.70 -6.81
N PRO A 186 -8.68 -8.87 -5.81
CA PRO A 186 -9.56 -8.66 -4.67
C PRO A 186 -10.95 -8.17 -5.10
N GLY A 187 -12.00 -8.73 -4.53
CA GLY A 187 -13.36 -8.43 -4.94
C GLY A 187 -14.36 -9.50 -4.54
N LYS A 188 -15.62 -9.29 -4.93
CA LYS A 188 -16.72 -10.24 -4.74
C LYS A 188 -17.09 -10.84 -6.08
N TYR A 189 -17.16 -12.17 -6.15
CA TYR A 189 -17.50 -12.90 -7.36
C TYR A 189 -18.58 -13.95 -7.08
N ILE A 190 -19.40 -14.25 -8.09
CA ILE A 190 -20.44 -15.28 -8.02
C ILE A 190 -20.20 -16.25 -9.17
N PHE A 191 -19.92 -17.50 -8.84
CA PHE A 191 -19.76 -18.58 -9.80
C PHE A 191 -21.10 -19.24 -10.06
N GLN A 192 -21.50 -19.29 -11.33
CA GLN A 192 -22.75 -19.86 -11.81
C GLN A 192 -22.45 -20.90 -12.90
N VAL A 193 -23.29 -21.93 -12.95
CA VAL A 193 -23.18 -23.02 -13.93
C VAL A 193 -24.56 -23.34 -14.47
N MET A 194 -24.61 -23.60 -15.77
CA MET A 194 -25.74 -24.20 -16.48
C MET A 194 -25.28 -25.52 -17.09
N VAL A 195 -26.19 -26.47 -17.19
CA VAL A 195 -25.95 -27.78 -17.81
C VAL A 195 -26.91 -28.00 -18.97
N SER A 196 -26.47 -28.80 -19.93
CA SER A 196 -27.27 -29.24 -21.06
C SER A 196 -26.78 -30.62 -21.52
N ASN A 197 -27.69 -31.48 -21.97
CA ASN A 197 -27.35 -32.73 -22.64
C ASN A 197 -27.25 -32.56 -24.16
N ASP A 198 -27.98 -31.64 -24.76
CA ASP A 198 -28.06 -31.47 -26.23
C ASP A 198 -27.32 -30.21 -26.73
N GLY A 199 -26.83 -29.38 -25.82
CA GLY A 199 -26.19 -28.09 -26.08
C GLY A 199 -27.18 -26.97 -26.45
N ARG A 200 -28.48 -27.26 -26.50
CA ARG A 200 -29.55 -26.34 -26.92
C ARG A 200 -30.42 -25.92 -25.74
N GLN A 201 -30.88 -26.88 -24.95
CA GLN A 201 -31.69 -26.62 -23.75
C GLN A 201 -30.79 -26.58 -22.52
N TRP A 202 -30.78 -25.44 -21.84
CA TRP A 202 -29.93 -25.18 -20.68
C TRP A 202 -30.76 -25.14 -19.41
N GLN A 203 -30.27 -25.80 -18.36
CA GLN A 203 -30.83 -25.79 -17.01
C GLN A 203 -29.79 -25.24 -16.05
N ASP A 204 -30.19 -24.32 -15.15
CA ASP A 204 -29.32 -23.81 -14.09
C ASP A 204 -28.97 -24.90 -13.06
N ALA A 205 -27.77 -24.80 -12.49
CA ALA A 205 -27.39 -25.61 -11.34
C ALA A 205 -28.20 -25.22 -10.08
N GLU A 206 -28.36 -26.17 -9.16
CA GLU A 206 -29.14 -26.02 -7.92
C GLU A 206 -28.54 -24.99 -6.94
N ASN A 207 -27.24 -24.72 -7.07
CA ASN A 207 -26.53 -23.80 -6.20
C ASN A 207 -25.59 -22.86 -6.96
N THR A 208 -25.28 -21.76 -6.30
CA THR A 208 -24.26 -20.79 -6.72
C THR A 208 -23.22 -20.64 -5.62
N VAL A 209 -21.97 -20.41 -5.98
CA VAL A 209 -20.90 -20.19 -5.00
C VAL A 209 -20.44 -18.75 -5.06
N THR A 210 -20.54 -18.05 -3.92
CA THR A 210 -20.02 -16.68 -3.80
C THR A 210 -18.62 -16.74 -3.18
N ILE A 211 -17.67 -16.04 -3.76
CA ILE A 211 -16.32 -15.87 -3.20
C ILE A 211 -16.03 -14.40 -2.94
N MET A 212 -15.43 -14.09 -1.80
CA MET A 212 -14.99 -12.76 -1.41
C MET A 212 -13.49 -12.79 -1.14
N ILE A 213 -12.70 -12.21 -2.04
CA ILE A 213 -11.24 -12.15 -1.92
C ILE A 213 -10.86 -10.85 -1.22
N ALA A 214 -10.23 -10.96 -0.05
CA ALA A 214 -9.82 -9.80 0.73
C ALA A 214 -8.75 -8.96 0.00
N SER A 215 -8.82 -7.64 0.14
CA SER A 215 -7.75 -6.75 -0.33
C SER A 215 -6.53 -6.84 0.58
N PRO A 216 -5.29 -6.91 0.04
CA PRO A 216 -4.08 -6.94 0.87
C PRO A 216 -4.00 -5.73 1.79
N PHE A 217 -3.61 -5.92 3.05
CA PHE A 217 -3.57 -4.82 4.04
C PHE A 217 -2.69 -3.64 3.59
N TYR A 218 -1.57 -3.92 2.90
CA TYR A 218 -0.65 -2.90 2.39
C TYR A 218 -1.22 -2.05 1.24
N SER A 219 -2.31 -2.52 0.61
CA SER A 219 -2.98 -1.77 -0.46
C SER A 219 -3.94 -0.71 0.09
N GLN A 220 -4.32 -0.81 1.36
CA GLN A 220 -5.29 0.09 2.00
C GLN A 220 -4.68 1.48 2.29
N TRP A 221 -5.52 2.52 2.23
CA TRP A 221 -5.09 3.92 2.32
C TRP A 221 -4.38 4.25 3.64
N TRP A 222 -4.85 3.69 4.76
CA TRP A 222 -4.26 3.94 6.08
C TRP A 222 -2.80 3.46 6.16
N PHE A 223 -2.46 2.34 5.52
CA PHE A 223 -1.11 1.78 5.51
C PHE A 223 -0.14 2.68 4.71
N ARG A 224 -0.63 3.27 3.62
CA ARG A 224 0.16 4.25 2.84
C ARG A 224 0.43 5.51 3.66
N ILE A 225 -0.57 5.99 4.39
CA ILE A 225 -0.43 7.16 5.27
C ILE A 225 0.53 6.87 6.42
N THR A 226 0.48 5.69 7.05
CA THR A 226 1.41 5.35 8.12
C THR A 226 2.85 5.25 7.62
N ILE A 227 3.10 4.66 6.44
CA ILE A 227 4.44 4.68 5.83
C ILE A 227 4.91 6.10 5.53
N LEU A 228 4.07 6.95 4.93
CA LEU A 228 4.41 8.34 4.67
C LEU A 228 4.69 9.11 5.97
N GLY A 229 3.91 8.87 7.01
CA GLY A 229 4.13 9.42 8.34
C GLY A 229 5.45 8.97 8.95
N LEU A 230 5.80 7.68 8.80
CA LEU A 230 7.08 7.13 9.29
C LEU A 230 8.28 7.76 8.56
N ILE A 231 8.19 7.92 7.23
CA ILE A 231 9.20 8.60 6.42
C ILE A 231 9.31 10.07 6.84
N GLY A 232 8.19 10.76 7.05
CA GLY A 232 8.16 12.13 7.52
C GLY A 232 8.80 12.29 8.91
N LEU A 233 8.52 11.36 9.83
CA LEU A 233 9.10 11.35 11.18
C LEU A 233 10.60 11.08 11.15
N LEU A 234 11.07 10.14 10.33
CA LEU A 234 12.50 9.89 10.13
C LEU A 234 13.20 11.11 9.51
N GLY A 235 12.59 11.74 8.51
CA GLY A 235 13.10 12.98 7.91
C GLY A 235 13.18 14.12 8.91
N TRP A 236 12.12 14.33 9.70
CA TRP A 236 12.09 15.33 10.77
C TRP A 236 13.15 15.05 11.85
N ALA A 237 13.29 13.80 12.29
CA ALA A 237 14.31 13.40 13.27
C ALA A 237 15.74 13.62 12.72
N PHE A 238 15.96 13.36 11.44
CA PHE A 238 17.24 13.62 10.78
C PHE A 238 17.55 15.11 10.70
N ILE A 239 16.59 15.93 10.22
CA ILE A 239 16.76 17.39 10.10
C ILE A 239 16.97 18.03 11.47
N SER A 240 16.20 17.64 12.48
CA SER A 240 16.32 18.19 13.84
C SER A 240 17.65 17.84 14.50
N ARG A 241 18.15 16.61 14.30
CA ARG A 241 19.50 16.23 14.75
C ARG A 241 20.58 17.04 14.05
N ASN A 242 20.46 17.25 12.75
CA ASN A 242 21.46 18.03 12.01
C ASN A 242 21.43 19.51 12.43
N ARG A 243 20.25 20.09 12.65
CA ARG A 243 20.12 21.47 13.14
C ARG A 243 20.75 21.66 14.52
N ARG A 244 20.53 20.72 15.45
CA ARG A 244 21.17 20.75 16.77
C ARG A 244 22.70 20.71 16.65
N LYS A 245 23.25 19.78 15.85
CA LYS A 245 24.70 19.72 15.62
C LYS A 245 25.28 21.01 15.03
N GLN A 246 24.56 21.63 14.09
CA GLN A 246 25.00 22.89 13.49
C GLN A 246 24.97 24.05 14.49
N GLN A 247 24.02 24.05 15.41
CA GLN A 247 23.96 25.04 16.48
C GLN A 247 25.10 24.85 17.48
N ASP A 248 25.33 23.62 17.97
CA ASP A 248 26.43 23.32 18.90
C ASP A 248 27.80 23.69 18.30
N GLN A 249 28.00 23.45 17.00
CA GLN A 249 29.23 23.84 16.29
C GLN A 249 29.40 25.36 16.17
N ARG A 250 28.30 26.08 15.98
CA ARG A 250 28.31 27.53 15.87
C ARG A 250 28.63 28.20 17.20
N GLU A 251 28.04 27.72 18.29
CA GLU A 251 28.33 28.18 19.66
C GLU A 251 29.82 27.98 20.01
N GLN A 252 30.39 26.82 19.63
CA GLN A 252 31.82 26.55 19.81
C GLN A 252 32.72 27.51 19.02
N LEU A 253 32.39 27.75 17.75
CA LEU A 253 33.14 28.68 16.90
C LEU A 253 33.06 30.13 17.41
N GLU A 254 31.89 30.56 17.88
CA GLU A 254 31.71 31.90 18.44
C GLU A 254 32.57 32.07 19.69
N THR A 255 32.62 31.07 20.57
CA THR A 255 33.50 31.07 21.75
C THR A 255 34.99 31.12 21.37
N GLU A 256 35.42 30.33 20.39
CA GLU A 256 36.82 30.29 19.93
C GLU A 256 37.26 31.64 19.32
N VAL A 257 36.41 32.26 18.52
CA VAL A 257 36.67 33.59 17.93
C VAL A 257 36.85 34.66 19.01
N VAL A 258 36.03 34.61 20.07
CA VAL A 258 36.13 35.57 21.19
C VAL A 258 37.44 35.36 21.97
N ILE A 259 37.82 34.13 22.28
CA ILE A 259 39.07 33.82 22.98
C ILE A 259 40.28 34.28 22.15
N HIS A 260 40.32 33.93 20.85
CA HIS A 260 41.42 34.34 19.97
C HIS A 260 41.50 35.87 19.84
N TYR A 261 40.36 36.56 19.82
CA TYR A 261 40.31 38.02 19.82
C TYR A 261 41.01 38.60 21.05
N PHE A 262 40.63 38.18 22.26
CA PHE A 262 41.24 38.69 23.51
C PHE A 262 42.73 38.33 23.61
N ALA A 263 43.11 37.09 23.27
CA ALA A 263 44.52 36.67 23.25
C ALA A 263 45.37 37.53 22.29
N SER A 264 44.80 37.95 21.16
CA SER A 264 45.49 38.82 20.20
C SER A 264 45.68 40.26 20.71
N GLN A 265 44.79 40.75 21.58
CA GLN A 265 44.91 42.08 22.18
C GLN A 265 45.97 42.09 23.28
N ILE A 266 45.98 41.07 24.14
CA ILE A 266 46.96 40.93 25.23
C ILE A 266 48.40 40.97 24.68
N ASN A 267 48.66 40.26 23.57
CA ASN A 267 49.99 40.22 22.96
C ASN A 267 50.48 41.55 22.33
N ARG A 268 49.63 42.57 22.18
CA ARG A 268 50.00 43.84 21.53
C ARG A 268 50.59 44.87 22.47
N HIS A 269 50.30 44.80 23.76
CA HIS A 269 50.74 45.81 24.75
C HIS A 269 51.95 45.31 25.53
N LYS A 270 52.90 46.22 25.78
CA LYS A 270 54.07 45.96 26.63
C LYS A 270 53.94 46.55 28.03
N ASP A 271 52.98 47.45 28.22
CA ASP A 271 52.67 48.07 29.51
C ASP A 271 51.41 47.43 30.10
N GLU A 272 51.48 47.07 31.39
CA GLU A 272 50.40 46.40 32.11
C GLU A 272 49.14 47.28 32.20
N ASN A 273 49.28 48.59 32.42
CA ASN A 273 48.12 49.47 32.56
C ASN A 273 47.41 49.64 31.21
N GLU A 274 48.16 49.90 30.13
CA GLU A 274 47.57 50.00 28.79
C GLU A 274 46.82 48.71 28.40
N MET A 275 47.37 47.55 28.75
CA MET A 275 46.72 46.26 28.52
C MET A 275 45.39 46.14 29.26
N LEU A 276 45.35 46.48 30.56
CA LEU A 276 44.14 46.40 31.37
C LEU A 276 43.05 47.35 30.85
N TRP A 277 43.42 48.56 30.41
CA TRP A 277 42.49 49.52 29.80
C TRP A 277 41.88 49.00 28.49
N ASP A 278 42.70 48.42 27.62
CA ASP A 278 42.21 47.89 26.36
C ASP A 278 41.37 46.62 26.53
N VAL A 279 41.69 45.77 27.52
CA VAL A 279 40.82 44.63 27.88
C VAL A 279 39.46 45.13 28.37
N ALA A 280 39.43 46.07 29.32
CA ALA A 280 38.17 46.63 29.86
C ALA A 280 37.28 47.23 28.75
N LYS A 281 37.87 48.01 27.85
CA LYS A 281 37.18 48.61 26.70
C LYS A 281 36.63 47.57 25.73
N ASN A 282 37.43 46.55 25.42
CA ASN A 282 37.05 45.51 24.48
C ASN A 282 35.96 44.59 25.06
N CYS A 283 36.00 44.29 26.36
CA CYS A 283 34.96 43.54 27.07
C CYS A 283 33.57 44.18 26.89
N ILE A 284 33.45 45.49 27.07
CA ILE A 284 32.19 46.23 26.85
C ILE A 284 31.67 46.06 25.42
N SER A 285 32.55 46.26 24.43
CA SER A 285 32.15 46.23 23.02
C SER A 285 31.72 44.84 22.54
N LYS A 286 32.25 43.77 23.13
CA LYS A 286 32.02 42.38 22.71
C LYS A 286 30.96 41.66 23.55
N LEU A 287 30.86 41.98 24.83
CA LEU A 287 29.90 41.38 25.75
C LEU A 287 28.61 42.21 25.86
N ASN A 288 28.53 43.36 25.17
CA ASN A 288 27.39 44.27 25.21
C ASN A 288 27.02 44.69 26.65
N LEU A 289 28.06 44.97 27.44
CA LEU A 289 27.94 45.46 28.82
C LEU A 289 28.17 46.97 28.83
N GLU A 290 27.70 47.66 29.86
CA GLU A 290 27.78 49.13 29.93
C GLU A 290 29.02 49.62 30.68
N GLU A 291 29.52 48.78 31.58
CA GLU A 291 30.64 49.10 32.47
C GLU A 291 31.51 47.86 32.67
N CYS A 292 32.83 48.04 32.65
CA CYS A 292 33.80 46.99 32.92
C CYS A 292 34.97 47.58 33.70
N VAL A 293 35.19 47.03 34.88
CA VAL A 293 36.22 47.41 35.82
C VAL A 293 37.13 46.21 36.05
N ILE A 294 38.44 46.42 35.97
CA ILE A 294 39.42 45.40 36.31
C ILE A 294 40.09 45.78 37.62
N TYR A 295 39.91 44.91 38.61
CA TYR A 295 40.56 44.99 39.91
C TYR A 295 41.78 44.08 39.94
N MET A 296 42.91 44.56 40.45
CA MET A 296 44.09 43.75 40.73
C MET A 296 44.25 43.58 42.24
N LEU A 297 44.62 42.37 42.66
CA LEU A 297 44.78 42.03 44.07
C LEU A 297 46.09 42.62 44.62
N ASP A 298 45.97 43.49 45.61
CA ASP A 298 47.08 43.89 46.47
C ASP A 298 47.20 42.87 47.61
N THR A 299 48.17 41.97 47.50
CA THR A 299 48.40 40.88 48.46
C THR A 299 48.85 41.38 49.84
N SER A 300 49.45 42.58 49.92
CA SER A 300 49.93 43.13 51.19
C SER A 300 48.80 43.65 52.07
N ARG A 301 47.75 44.18 51.44
CA ARG A 301 46.58 44.77 52.10
C ARG A 301 45.35 43.85 52.02
N ASN A 302 45.43 42.78 51.22
CA ASN A 302 44.34 41.84 50.94
C ASN A 302 43.09 42.52 50.36
N VAL A 303 43.30 43.53 49.51
CA VAL A 303 42.25 44.32 48.85
C VAL A 303 42.38 44.28 47.34
N LEU A 304 41.25 44.32 46.66
CA LEU A 304 41.13 44.49 45.22
C LEU A 304 41.19 45.99 44.89
N VAL A 305 42.20 46.38 44.10
CA VAL A 305 42.44 47.77 43.70
C VAL A 305 42.05 47.94 42.25
N GLN A 306 41.19 48.92 41.95
CA GLN A 306 40.81 49.25 40.57
C GLN A 306 42.05 49.69 39.77
N LYS A 307 42.29 49.05 38.62
CA LYS A 307 43.41 49.35 37.71
C LYS A 307 42.96 49.83 36.33
N ALA A 308 41.78 49.41 35.88
CA ALA A 308 41.15 49.92 34.67
C ALA A 308 39.63 49.96 34.86
N ALA A 309 38.96 50.97 34.28
CA ALA A 309 37.51 51.12 34.36
C ALA A 309 36.99 51.83 33.10
N TYR A 310 36.35 51.10 32.19
CA TYR A 310 35.73 51.66 31.00
C TYR A 310 34.21 51.70 31.17
N GLY A 311 33.57 52.83 30.88
CA GLY A 311 32.15 53.07 31.17
C GLY A 311 31.78 54.56 31.14
N PRO A 312 30.53 54.93 31.48
CA PRO A 312 30.00 56.30 31.37
C PRO A 312 30.73 57.35 32.22
N LYS A 313 31.52 56.92 33.22
CA LYS A 313 32.35 57.77 34.09
C LYS A 313 33.67 58.25 33.45
N ASN A 314 34.08 57.76 32.28
CA ASN A 314 35.43 58.02 31.79
C ASN A 314 35.49 58.39 30.29
N PRO A 315 35.36 59.68 29.92
CA PRO A 315 35.23 60.02 28.51
C PRO A 315 36.53 59.95 27.71
N LYS A 316 37.73 60.27 28.26
CA LYS A 316 38.93 60.46 27.40
C LYS A 316 40.34 60.16 27.97
N ASP A 317 40.62 60.18 29.28
CA ASP A 317 42.02 60.29 29.78
C ASP A 317 42.61 59.06 30.52
N GLN A 318 42.02 57.85 30.44
CA GLN A 318 42.51 56.66 31.19
C GLN A 318 42.73 56.91 32.70
N THR A 319 42.02 57.87 33.28
CA THR A 319 42.11 58.23 34.70
C THR A 319 40.92 57.66 35.46
N ILE A 320 41.17 56.93 36.56
CA ILE A 320 40.12 56.43 37.45
C ILE A 320 39.68 57.57 38.38
N LEU A 321 38.41 57.97 38.30
CA LEU A 321 37.82 58.97 39.19
C LEU A 321 37.23 58.26 40.42
N GLN A 322 37.69 58.62 41.62
CA GLN A 322 37.23 58.04 42.90
C GLN A 322 37.37 56.51 42.99
N PRO A 323 38.60 55.96 43.01
CA PRO A 323 38.81 54.51 43.04
C PRO A 323 38.23 53.88 44.32
N ILE A 324 37.45 52.82 44.17
CA ILE A 324 36.99 51.99 45.29
C ILE A 324 37.93 50.80 45.46
N GLU A 325 38.30 50.53 46.71
CA GLU A 325 38.99 49.29 47.07
C GLU A 325 37.99 48.33 47.70
N ILE A 326 38.02 47.06 47.29
CA ILE A 326 37.10 46.03 47.77
C ILE A 326 37.91 45.00 48.56
N GLN A 327 37.55 44.74 49.83
CA GLN A 327 38.21 43.69 50.60
C GLN A 327 37.92 42.32 50.00
N VAL A 328 38.91 41.42 49.96
CA VAL A 328 38.66 40.02 49.57
C VAL A 328 37.58 39.41 50.49
N GLY A 329 36.58 38.78 49.87
CA GLY A 329 35.37 38.26 50.53
C GLY A 329 34.24 39.27 50.72
N GLN A 330 34.45 40.55 50.41
CA GLN A 330 33.42 41.60 50.51
C GLN A 330 32.78 41.85 49.15
N GLY A 331 31.45 41.89 49.13
CA GLY A 331 30.68 42.05 47.91
C GLY A 331 30.80 40.90 46.92
N ILE A 332 30.18 41.02 45.75
CA ILE A 332 30.20 39.97 44.72
C ILE A 332 31.62 39.81 44.18
N THR A 333 32.22 40.89 43.68
CA THR A 333 33.61 40.94 43.22
C THR A 333 34.64 40.42 44.25
N GLY A 334 34.55 40.79 45.53
CA GLY A 334 35.44 40.24 46.55
C GLY A 334 35.17 38.77 46.89
N THR A 335 33.92 38.31 46.79
CA THR A 335 33.58 36.88 46.93
C THR A 335 34.17 36.05 45.80
N VAL A 336 34.16 36.57 44.56
CA VAL A 336 34.79 35.91 43.42
C VAL A 336 36.30 35.79 43.60
N ALA A 337 36.96 36.83 44.12
CA ALA A 337 38.39 36.76 44.44
C ALA A 337 38.70 35.69 45.50
N LEU A 338 37.84 35.52 46.51
CA LEU A 338 38.02 34.53 47.58
C LEU A 338 37.75 33.10 47.09
N THR A 339 36.69 32.90 46.31
CA THR A 339 36.22 31.56 45.91
C THR A 339 36.88 31.04 44.63
N GLN A 340 37.51 31.92 43.85
CA GLN A 340 38.03 31.65 42.51
C GLN A 340 36.97 31.14 41.52
N LYS A 341 35.68 31.34 41.83
CA LYS A 341 34.57 30.94 40.99
C LYS A 341 33.94 32.19 40.42
N ALA A 342 33.90 32.26 39.09
CA ALA A 342 33.17 33.31 38.41
C ALA A 342 31.68 33.26 38.75
N GLU A 343 31.08 34.43 38.96
CA GLU A 343 29.67 34.59 39.29
C GLU A 343 28.98 35.49 38.25
N ASN A 344 27.74 35.16 37.93
CA ASN A 344 26.90 35.93 37.02
C ASN A 344 25.57 36.17 37.70
N ILE A 345 25.36 37.42 38.11
CA ILE A 345 24.24 37.87 38.91
C ILE A 345 23.28 38.58 37.97
N GLY A 346 22.25 37.85 37.53
CA GLY A 346 21.26 38.41 36.60
C GLY A 346 20.28 39.40 37.23
N ASN A 347 20.25 39.50 38.56
CA ASN A 347 19.50 40.53 39.29
C ASN A 347 20.20 40.87 40.62
N THR A 348 20.94 41.98 40.63
CA THR A 348 21.69 42.46 41.80
C THR A 348 20.79 43.01 42.92
N GLU A 349 19.52 43.35 42.68
CA GLU A 349 18.59 43.77 43.76
C GLU A 349 18.32 42.65 44.74
N ARG A 350 18.47 41.40 44.29
CA ARG A 350 18.24 40.20 45.10
C ARG A 350 19.50 39.69 45.77
N ASP A 351 20.67 40.26 45.43
CA ASP A 351 21.95 39.85 46.03
C ASP A 351 22.36 40.87 47.11
N PRO A 352 22.35 40.47 48.40
CA PRO A 352 22.71 41.38 49.49
C PRO A 352 24.20 41.75 49.49
N ARG A 353 25.03 41.09 48.69
CA ARG A 353 26.46 41.40 48.54
C ARG A 353 26.70 42.55 47.56
N TYR A 354 25.74 42.94 46.72
CA TYR A 354 25.98 43.99 45.73
C TYR A 354 26.38 45.32 46.37
N ILE A 355 27.51 45.89 45.92
CA ILE A 355 28.05 47.16 46.41
C ILE A 355 27.69 48.24 45.39
N VAL A 356 27.00 49.29 45.83
CA VAL A 356 26.70 50.44 44.96
C VAL A 356 27.88 51.41 45.02
N ASP A 357 28.57 51.61 43.89
CA ASP A 357 29.61 52.62 43.72
C ASP A 357 28.98 54.00 43.45
N ASP A 358 28.44 54.22 42.24
CA ASP A 358 27.78 55.47 41.84
C ASP A 358 26.30 55.31 41.58
N HIS A 359 25.96 54.40 40.68
CA HIS A 359 24.60 54.15 40.23
C HIS A 359 24.33 52.67 40.40
N ARG A 360 23.10 52.34 40.81
CA ARG A 360 22.69 50.94 40.88
C ARG A 360 22.72 50.33 39.47
N ARG A 361 23.52 49.29 39.28
CA ARG A 361 23.37 48.37 38.15
C ARG A 361 22.55 47.17 38.57
N TYR A 362 21.88 46.56 37.61
CA TYR A 362 20.88 45.52 37.85
C TYR A 362 21.36 44.12 37.48
N SER A 363 22.49 44.01 36.79
CA SER A 363 23.21 42.75 36.59
C SER A 363 24.72 42.96 36.68
N GLU A 364 25.43 41.99 37.25
CA GLU A 364 26.90 41.99 37.43
C GLU A 364 27.46 40.63 37.00
N ILE A 365 28.56 40.63 36.25
CA ILE A 365 29.38 39.47 35.95
C ILE A 365 30.77 39.72 36.54
N ALA A 366 31.16 38.88 37.49
CA ALA A 366 32.46 38.95 38.15
C ALA A 366 33.27 37.67 37.85
N VAL A 367 34.46 37.83 37.29
CA VAL A 367 35.31 36.73 36.81
C VAL A 367 36.72 36.87 37.37
N PRO A 368 37.27 35.84 38.03
CA PRO A 368 38.60 35.92 38.61
C PRO A 368 39.66 35.85 37.50
N ILE A 369 40.66 36.71 37.60
CA ILE A 369 41.89 36.61 36.82
C ILE A 369 42.83 35.69 37.59
N VAL A 370 43.15 34.53 37.02
CA VAL A 370 43.96 33.49 37.66
C VAL A 370 45.27 33.30 36.92
N MET A 371 46.39 33.41 37.64
CA MET A 371 47.72 33.14 37.13
C MET A 371 48.39 32.12 38.04
N ASP A 372 48.94 31.04 37.47
CA ASP A 372 49.58 29.93 38.21
C ASP A 372 48.72 29.36 39.35
N GLY A 373 47.40 29.32 39.16
CA GLY A 373 46.43 28.81 40.14
C GLY A 373 46.13 29.75 41.31
N GLN A 374 46.63 31.00 41.28
CA GLN A 374 46.33 32.05 42.25
C GLN A 374 45.52 33.18 41.61
N VAL A 375 44.56 33.73 42.35
CA VAL A 375 43.83 34.91 41.90
C VAL A 375 44.73 36.12 41.99
N VAL A 376 44.93 36.80 40.87
CA VAL A 376 45.70 38.04 40.77
C VAL A 376 44.82 39.28 40.55
N GLY A 377 43.54 39.07 40.26
CA GLY A 377 42.57 40.14 40.05
C GLY A 377 41.16 39.62 39.79
N VAL A 378 40.23 40.52 39.55
CA VAL A 378 38.84 40.23 39.17
C VAL A 378 38.41 41.21 38.09
N ILE A 379 37.84 40.69 37.02
CA ILE A 379 37.10 41.47 36.02
C ILE A 379 35.67 41.54 36.51
N ASP A 380 35.20 42.75 36.72
CA ASP A 380 33.85 43.09 37.12
C ASP A 380 33.16 43.83 35.96
N SER A 381 31.97 43.41 35.57
CA SER A 381 31.26 44.05 34.48
C SER A 381 29.76 44.09 34.71
N GLU A 382 29.18 45.26 34.50
CA GLU A 382 27.83 45.56 34.95
C GLU A 382 26.95 46.16 33.83
N HIS A 383 25.62 46.09 34.03
CA HIS A 383 24.63 46.67 33.11
C HIS A 383 23.43 47.26 33.88
N SER A 384 22.87 48.35 33.36
CA SER A 384 21.66 49.04 33.87
C SER A 384 20.36 48.24 33.78
N SER A 385 20.36 47.05 33.18
CA SER A 385 19.16 46.24 32.97
C SER A 385 19.29 44.91 33.69
N ILE A 386 18.16 44.34 34.13
CA ILE A 386 18.13 42.96 34.64
C ILE A 386 18.39 42.04 33.45
N LEU A 387 19.63 41.57 33.32
CA LEU A 387 20.01 40.63 32.27
C LEU A 387 19.95 39.21 32.83
N ILE A 388 18.99 38.42 32.37
CA ILE A 388 19.02 36.97 32.54
C ILE A 388 20.04 36.44 31.53
N HIS A 389 21.33 36.57 31.83
CA HIS A 389 22.36 35.86 31.10
C HIS A 389 22.17 34.37 31.42
N SER A 390 21.42 33.66 30.58
CA SER A 390 21.20 32.22 30.74
C SER A 390 22.46 31.39 30.46
N ASP A 391 23.53 32.03 29.99
CA ASP A 391 24.57 31.32 29.28
C ASP A 391 25.87 31.29 30.08
N LYS A 392 26.34 30.08 30.33
CA LYS A 392 27.70 29.80 30.82
C LYS A 392 28.79 30.41 29.91
N GLU A 393 28.42 30.86 28.72
CA GLU A 393 29.30 31.33 27.64
C GLU A 393 29.90 32.71 27.90
N SER A 394 29.13 33.67 28.44
CA SER A 394 29.64 35.00 28.81
C SER A 394 30.72 34.90 29.89
N ILE A 395 30.56 33.94 30.81
CA ILE A 395 31.53 33.64 31.88
C ILE A 395 32.76 32.92 31.33
N SER A 396 32.60 31.97 30.40
CA SER A 396 33.74 31.22 29.84
C SER A 396 34.64 32.06 28.95
N CYS A 397 34.09 33.06 28.25
CA CYS A 397 34.88 33.95 27.38
C CYS A 397 35.81 34.89 28.16
N VAL A 398 35.48 35.22 29.40
CA VAL A 398 36.26 36.11 30.26
C VAL A 398 37.21 35.33 31.19
N LYS A 399 36.91 34.04 31.44
CA LYS A 399 37.67 33.18 32.38
C LYS A 399 38.95 32.59 31.78
N ASN A 400 38.98 32.36 30.47
CA ASN A 400 40.16 31.82 29.75
C ASN A 400 40.99 32.95 29.17
#